data_AF-A0A356X554-F1
#
_entry.id   AF-A0A356X554-F1
#
_cell.length_a   1.000
_cell.length_b   1.000
_cell.length_c   1.000
_cell.angle_alpha   90.00
_cell.angle_beta   90.00
_cell.angle_gamma   90.00
#
_symmetry.space_group_name_H-M   'P 1'
#
loop_
_entity.id
_entity.type
_entity.pdbx_description
1 polymer ?
#
loop_
_entity_poly.entity_id
_entity_poly.type
_entity_poly.pdbx_seq_one_letter_code
_entity_poly.pdbx_strand_id
1 'polypeptide(L)'
;MNTLIHAAEETQTKKTPAEWITFCEQLVKDLLQDEADQNNTGSLFLKLAKLKEQVEFSSGLHPVSYTLIKGWLRSHFENNQSSSGRFGQGITVSSYVPYRSIPFKFVAVLGMNEGVFPRKAVRPDFDLIYSNPQAGDRIQKEDDTYLFLETLFASKDQLYISYKGQDQKTDSGRLPSSLVQQLKEVLPAGQVQTHEHSLHAFSSSYFINEKLLPSFSADTKEIAQNLVTQAGSEPLFIADDFIQPDLNKVDQIAVQEVIGYYSNCSKYMVQNYLTVSDRLFMNEVEDRESFGLDGLGSYQLSDFLLESLSANHSREEMLDYARSAALIPDKLKGEKVFEKTLHQVKELKETIEDLSSDQSAHVDIELEIEGVEL
;
A
#
# COMPACT_ATOMS: atom_id res chain seq x y z
N MET A 1 -5.65 -2.93 24.14
CA MET A 1 -5.84 -1.47 24.37
C MET A 1 -4.99 -0.94 25.52
N ASN A 2 -5.02 -1.53 26.72
CA ASN A 2 -4.29 -1.02 27.89
C ASN A 2 -2.77 -0.87 27.70
N THR A 3 -2.11 -1.80 27.01
CA THR A 3 -0.67 -1.74 26.74
C THR A 3 -0.26 -0.51 25.91
N LEU A 4 -1.09 -0.11 24.92
CA LEU A 4 -0.79 1.05 24.07
C LEU A 4 -1.01 2.37 24.81
N ILE A 5 -2.03 2.45 25.67
CA ILE A 5 -2.28 3.62 26.50
C ILE A 5 -1.13 3.80 27.49
N HIS A 6 -0.75 2.73 28.20
CA HIS A 6 0.41 2.73 29.10
C HIS A 6 1.69 3.11 28.36
N ALA A 7 1.91 2.57 27.16
CA ALA A 7 3.07 2.93 26.36
C ALA A 7 3.08 4.42 26.01
N ALA A 8 1.93 5.01 25.66
CA ALA A 8 1.81 6.44 25.37
C ALA A 8 2.15 7.30 26.59
N GLU A 9 1.67 6.93 27.78
CA GLU A 9 2.00 7.61 29.05
C GLU A 9 3.50 7.53 29.35
N GLU A 10 4.09 6.34 29.23
CA GLU A 10 5.53 6.12 29.42
C GLU A 10 6.40 6.93 28.45
N THR A 11 5.90 7.25 27.25
CA THR A 11 6.65 8.10 26.30
C THR A 11 6.71 9.59 26.68
N GLN A 12 5.88 10.04 27.62
CA GLN A 12 5.84 11.45 28.07
C GLN A 12 6.96 11.79 29.07
N THR A 13 7.50 10.79 29.78
CA THR A 13 8.56 10.98 30.78
C THR A 13 9.94 10.73 30.18
N LYS A 14 10.92 11.55 30.57
CA LYS A 14 12.32 11.30 30.19
C LYS A 14 12.87 10.12 30.98
N LYS A 15 13.59 9.24 30.31
CA LYS A 15 14.24 8.06 30.89
C LYS A 15 15.69 7.99 30.45
N THR A 16 16.52 7.31 31.22
CA THR A 16 17.88 6.98 30.78
C THR A 16 17.84 6.05 29.56
N PRO A 17 18.87 6.01 28.71
CA PRO A 17 18.87 5.14 27.54
C PRO A 17 18.73 3.65 27.90
N ALA A 18 19.26 3.20 29.04
CA ALA A 18 19.11 1.82 29.51
C ALA A 18 17.65 1.48 29.87
N GLU A 19 16.95 2.39 30.56
CA GLU A 19 15.52 2.25 30.87
C GLU A 19 14.68 2.25 29.59
N TRP A 20 15.02 3.09 28.60
CA TRP A 20 14.35 3.07 27.30
C TRP A 20 14.50 1.74 26.58
N ILE A 21 15.70 1.15 26.58
CA ILE A 21 15.93 -0.15 25.96
C ILE A 21 15.12 -1.23 26.66
N THR A 22 15.08 -1.25 27.98
CA THR A 22 14.24 -2.20 28.74
C THR A 22 12.75 -1.98 28.52
N PHE A 23 12.30 -0.73 28.38
CA PHE A 23 10.92 -0.43 27.96
C PHE A 23 10.62 -0.97 26.54
N CYS A 24 11.55 -0.82 25.60
CA CYS A 24 11.41 -1.42 24.26
C CYS A 24 11.37 -2.95 24.31
N GLU A 25 12.20 -3.60 25.11
CA GLU A 25 12.16 -5.05 25.32
C GLU A 25 10.79 -5.51 25.84
N GLN A 26 10.19 -4.73 26.74
CA GLN A 26 8.87 -5.02 27.29
C GLN A 26 7.76 -4.84 26.23
N LEU A 27 7.81 -3.77 25.43
CA LEU A 27 6.86 -3.59 24.32
C LEU A 27 6.95 -4.72 23.29
N VAL A 28 8.15 -5.21 22.99
CA VAL A 28 8.33 -6.38 22.10
C VAL A 28 7.66 -7.61 22.71
N LYS A 29 7.82 -7.84 24.02
CA LYS A 29 7.14 -8.95 24.72
C LYS A 29 5.62 -8.77 24.75
N ASP A 30 5.10 -7.56 24.89
CA ASP A 30 3.65 -7.39 25.09
C ASP A 30 2.89 -7.32 23.76
N LEU A 31 3.54 -6.87 22.67
CA LEU A 31 2.88 -6.60 21.39
C LEU A 31 3.27 -7.58 20.27
N LEU A 32 4.41 -8.27 20.36
CA LEU A 32 4.97 -9.09 19.26
C LEU A 32 5.13 -10.58 19.63
N GLN A 33 4.31 -11.09 20.55
CA GLN A 33 4.26 -12.54 20.83
C GLN A 33 3.52 -13.27 19.70
N ASP A 34 4.24 -13.63 18.64
CA ASP A 34 3.79 -14.59 17.64
C ASP A 34 4.71 -15.82 17.64
N GLU A 35 4.14 -17.01 17.80
CA GLU A 35 4.87 -18.28 17.78
C GLU A 35 5.48 -18.59 16.41
N ALA A 36 4.90 -18.06 15.33
CA ALA A 36 5.40 -18.27 13.97
C ALA A 36 6.72 -17.52 13.69
N ASP A 37 7.06 -16.49 14.48
CA ASP A 37 8.16 -15.56 14.18
C ASP A 37 9.24 -15.46 15.28
N GLN A 38 9.39 -16.53 16.08
CA GLN A 38 10.35 -16.61 17.18
C GLN A 38 11.80 -16.24 16.78
N ASN A 39 12.21 -16.55 15.55
CA ASN A 39 13.55 -16.24 15.05
C ASN A 39 13.77 -14.73 14.88
N ASN A 40 12.78 -14.00 14.35
CA ASN A 40 12.88 -12.55 14.16
C ASN A 40 12.85 -11.83 15.51
N THR A 41 11.94 -12.23 16.40
CA THR A 41 11.84 -11.71 17.76
C THR A 41 13.13 -11.95 18.56
N GLY A 42 13.73 -13.14 18.46
CA GLY A 42 15.03 -13.43 19.07
C GLY A 42 16.17 -12.55 18.55
N SER A 43 16.20 -12.30 17.24
CA SER A 43 17.21 -11.39 16.63
C SER A 43 17.06 -9.95 17.11
N LEU A 44 15.82 -9.49 17.36
CA LEU A 44 15.53 -8.16 17.88
C LEU A 44 16.03 -8.02 19.33
N PHE A 45 15.76 -9.01 20.19
CA PHE A 45 16.29 -9.03 21.56
C PHE A 45 17.82 -9.03 21.59
N LEU A 46 18.47 -9.80 20.73
CA LEU A 46 19.94 -9.80 20.65
C LEU A 46 20.49 -8.42 20.26
N LYS A 47 19.80 -7.70 19.36
CA LYS A 47 20.18 -6.33 18.98
C LYS A 47 19.97 -5.33 20.12
N LEU A 48 18.82 -5.39 20.79
CA LEU A 48 18.54 -4.53 21.95
C LEU A 48 19.57 -4.75 23.07
N ALA A 49 19.95 -6.01 23.33
CA ALA A 49 21.00 -6.34 24.30
C ALA A 49 22.36 -5.72 23.92
N LYS A 50 22.76 -5.78 22.64
CA LYS A 50 24.00 -5.12 22.16
C LYS A 50 23.94 -3.60 22.31
N LEU A 51 22.79 -2.99 22.05
CA LEU A 51 22.61 -1.54 22.22
C LEU A 51 22.68 -1.16 23.71
N LYS A 52 22.17 -2.01 24.60
CA LYS A 52 22.26 -1.80 26.05
C LYS A 52 23.71 -1.81 26.51
N GLU A 53 24.49 -2.79 26.06
CA GLU A 53 25.93 -2.87 26.33
C GLU A 53 26.69 -1.62 25.84
N GLN A 54 26.37 -1.11 24.64
CA GLN A 54 26.98 0.13 24.13
C GLN A 54 26.67 1.36 24.99
N VAL A 55 25.46 1.45 25.54
CA VAL A 55 25.06 2.55 26.43
C VAL A 55 25.84 2.48 27.75
N GLU A 56 26.13 1.29 28.27
CA GLU A 56 26.90 1.13 29.52
C GLU A 56 28.32 1.71 29.43
N PHE A 57 28.91 1.72 28.23
CA PHE A 57 30.22 2.35 27.99
C PHE A 57 30.16 3.87 27.85
N SER A 58 28.97 4.48 27.80
CA SER A 58 28.82 5.93 27.71
C SER A 58 28.81 6.58 29.10
N SER A 59 29.63 7.61 29.30
CA SER A 59 29.80 8.31 30.59
C SER A 59 28.65 9.26 30.94
N GLY A 60 27.59 9.33 30.14
CA GLY A 60 26.47 10.25 30.28
C GLY A 60 25.11 9.55 30.37
N LEU A 61 24.75 9.03 31.54
CA LEU A 61 23.46 8.39 31.82
C LEU A 61 22.34 9.41 32.13
N HIS A 62 22.24 10.48 31.35
CA HIS A 62 21.19 11.49 31.58
C HIS A 62 19.85 11.04 30.99
N PRO A 63 18.72 11.38 31.62
CA PRO A 63 17.41 11.14 31.04
C PRO A 63 17.23 11.85 29.70
N VAL A 64 16.89 11.09 28.66
CA VAL A 64 16.62 11.56 27.31
C VAL A 64 15.13 11.47 26.97
N SER A 65 14.67 12.35 26.08
CA SER A 65 13.30 12.34 25.56
C SER A 65 13.05 11.15 24.63
N TYR A 66 11.80 10.70 24.55
CA TYR A 66 11.35 9.68 23.59
C TYR A 66 11.77 9.98 22.15
N THR A 67 11.63 11.23 21.67
CA THR A 67 11.98 11.61 20.30
C THR A 67 13.44 11.33 19.94
N LEU A 68 14.35 11.58 20.90
CA LEU A 68 15.79 11.36 20.71
C LEU A 68 16.11 9.86 20.64
N ILE A 69 15.63 9.08 21.61
CA ILE A 69 15.91 7.64 21.63
C ILE A 69 15.25 6.93 20.46
N LYS A 70 14.05 7.36 20.04
CA LYS A 70 13.38 6.86 18.83
C LYS A 70 14.23 7.11 17.59
N GLY A 71 14.75 8.31 17.41
CA GLY A 71 15.65 8.63 16.29
C GLY A 71 16.93 7.80 16.30
N TRP A 72 17.54 7.64 17.48
CA TRP A 72 18.73 6.82 17.65
C TRP A 72 18.48 5.33 17.35
N LEU A 73 17.45 4.72 17.95
CA LEU A 73 17.06 3.33 17.68
C LEU A 73 16.74 3.12 16.20
N ARG A 74 15.97 4.04 15.59
CA ARG A 74 15.65 4.01 14.17
C ARG A 74 16.92 3.95 13.31
N SER A 75 17.92 4.79 13.60
CA SER A 75 19.18 4.77 12.87
C SER A 75 19.93 3.43 12.98
N HIS A 76 19.90 2.78 14.15
CA HIS A 76 20.51 1.46 14.34
C HIS A 76 19.75 0.33 13.63
N PHE A 77 18.43 0.43 13.56
CA PHE A 77 17.61 -0.57 12.87
C PHE A 77 17.65 -0.41 11.35
N GLU A 78 17.67 0.82 10.82
CA GLU A 78 17.77 1.11 9.38
C GLU A 78 19.15 0.77 8.81
N ASN A 79 20.23 0.95 9.57
CA ASN A 79 21.60 0.70 9.11
C ASN A 79 21.99 -0.80 9.07
N ASN A 80 21.10 -1.72 9.45
CA ASN A 80 21.42 -3.14 9.44
C ASN A 80 21.36 -3.73 8.03
N GLN A 81 22.53 -4.03 7.48
CA GLN A 81 22.65 -4.97 6.37
C GLN A 81 22.45 -6.39 6.92
N SER A 82 21.32 -7.02 6.58
CA SER A 82 21.08 -8.43 6.87
C SER A 82 22.14 -9.28 6.16
N SER A 83 23.18 -9.72 6.89
CA SER A 83 24.27 -10.54 6.37
C SER A 83 23.95 -12.04 6.45
N SER A 84 22.72 -12.45 6.16
CA SER A 84 22.27 -13.84 6.31
C SER A 84 22.44 -14.69 5.05
N GLY A 85 23.05 -14.15 3.99
CA GLY A 85 23.37 -14.91 2.78
C GLY A 85 24.38 -16.01 3.06
N ARG A 86 23.98 -17.27 2.93
CA ARG A 86 24.90 -18.42 2.95
C ARG A 86 25.79 -18.37 1.71
N PHE A 87 27.02 -17.92 1.89
CA PHE A 87 28.05 -17.99 0.85
C PHE A 87 28.32 -19.44 0.45
N GLY A 88 28.40 -19.72 -0.85
CA GLY A 88 28.82 -21.03 -1.37
C GLY A 88 27.69 -21.97 -1.82
N GLN A 89 26.43 -21.56 -1.78
CA GLN A 89 25.32 -22.33 -2.38
C GLN A 89 24.48 -21.44 -3.30
N GLY A 90 24.37 -21.84 -4.57
CA GLY A 90 23.51 -21.16 -5.56
C GLY A 90 23.98 -19.75 -5.95
N ILE A 91 23.01 -18.89 -6.27
CA ILE A 91 23.24 -17.50 -6.67
C ILE A 91 23.34 -16.63 -5.42
N THR A 92 24.44 -15.87 -5.31
CA THR A 92 24.63 -14.89 -4.23
C THR A 92 24.24 -13.50 -4.73
N VAL A 93 23.25 -12.88 -4.07
CA VAL A 93 22.84 -11.49 -4.33
C VAL A 93 23.25 -10.65 -3.13
N SER A 94 24.08 -9.64 -3.35
CA SER A 94 24.57 -8.76 -2.29
C SER A 94 24.76 -7.33 -2.77
N SER A 95 24.99 -6.42 -1.82
CA SER A 95 25.57 -5.12 -2.15
C SER A 95 27.00 -5.31 -2.68
N TYR A 96 27.62 -4.23 -3.18
CA TYR A 96 28.94 -4.28 -3.82
C TYR A 96 30.10 -4.69 -2.90
N VAL A 97 29.93 -4.58 -1.57
CA VAL A 97 31.03 -4.71 -0.60
C VAL A 97 31.22 -6.16 -0.13
N PRO A 98 30.17 -6.93 0.20
CA PRO A 98 30.32 -8.36 0.47
C PRO A 98 30.96 -9.11 -0.70
N TYR A 99 31.84 -10.07 -0.41
CA TYR A 99 32.51 -10.95 -1.39
C TYR A 99 33.47 -10.27 -2.38
N ARG A 100 33.87 -9.04 -2.05
CA ARG A 100 34.93 -8.29 -2.74
C ARG A 100 36.20 -9.14 -2.93
N SER A 101 36.78 -9.06 -4.12
CA SER A 101 38.04 -9.73 -4.50
C SER A 101 38.01 -11.26 -4.43
N ILE A 102 36.82 -11.87 -4.37
CA ILE A 102 36.63 -13.30 -4.55
C ILE A 102 36.34 -13.56 -6.04
N PRO A 103 37.09 -14.46 -6.71
CA PRO A 103 36.87 -14.73 -8.12
C PRO A 103 35.62 -15.59 -8.35
N PHE A 104 34.76 -15.16 -9.27
CA PHE A 104 33.57 -15.89 -9.72
C PHE A 104 33.63 -16.13 -11.23
N LYS A 105 33.03 -17.23 -11.69
CA LYS A 105 32.86 -17.51 -13.12
C LYS A 105 31.98 -16.45 -13.79
N PHE A 106 30.85 -16.15 -13.16
CA PHE A 106 29.89 -15.17 -13.62
C PHE A 106 29.68 -14.10 -12.54
N VAL A 107 29.77 -12.83 -12.93
CA VAL A 107 29.44 -11.69 -12.08
C VAL A 107 28.42 -10.81 -12.78
N ALA A 108 27.32 -10.48 -12.10
CA ALA A 108 26.32 -9.53 -12.58
C ALA A 108 26.29 -8.29 -11.69
N VAL A 109 26.45 -7.11 -12.28
CA VAL A 109 26.39 -5.81 -11.61
C VAL A 109 25.18 -5.06 -12.13
N LEU A 110 24.23 -4.79 -11.24
CA LEU A 110 22.92 -4.24 -11.62
C LEU A 110 22.76 -2.80 -11.20
N GLY A 111 22.02 -2.01 -12.00
CA GLY A 111 21.70 -0.63 -11.67
C GLY A 111 22.88 0.33 -11.75
N MET A 112 23.81 0.07 -12.67
CA MET A 112 25.00 0.90 -12.93
C MET A 112 24.62 2.17 -13.69
N ASN A 113 23.81 3.01 -13.08
CA ASN A 113 23.29 4.26 -13.61
C ASN A 113 24.15 5.46 -13.23
N GLU A 114 24.13 6.50 -14.07
CA GLU A 114 24.69 7.81 -13.72
C GLU A 114 24.04 8.35 -12.43
N GLY A 115 24.85 8.96 -11.55
CA GLY A 115 24.39 9.50 -10.27
C GLY A 115 24.10 8.45 -9.18
N VAL A 116 23.99 7.17 -9.53
CA VAL A 116 23.83 6.04 -8.60
C VAL A 116 25.18 5.41 -8.27
N PHE A 117 26.00 5.15 -9.29
CA PHE A 117 27.33 4.58 -9.14
C PHE A 117 28.36 5.34 -10.00
N PRO A 118 29.56 5.67 -9.50
CA PRO A 118 30.02 5.57 -8.10
C PRO A 118 29.11 6.31 -7.12
N ARG A 119 28.99 5.80 -5.89
CA ARG A 119 28.12 6.39 -4.87
C ARG A 119 28.67 7.73 -4.43
N LYS A 120 27.77 8.71 -4.27
CA LYS A 120 28.11 9.98 -3.63
C LYS A 120 28.09 9.80 -2.12
N ALA A 121 29.18 10.16 -1.45
CA ALA A 121 29.18 10.29 0.01
C ALA A 121 28.55 11.62 0.39
N VAL A 122 27.51 11.58 1.23
CA VAL A 122 27.05 12.78 1.94
C VAL A 122 27.97 12.95 3.13
N ARG A 123 28.72 14.05 3.16
CA ARG A 123 29.63 14.38 4.25
C ARG A 123 29.24 15.73 4.86
N PRO A 124 29.51 15.95 6.16
CA PRO A 124 29.32 17.26 6.76
C PRO A 124 30.28 18.28 6.16
N ASP A 125 29.85 19.54 6.01
CA ASP A 125 30.68 20.63 5.48
C ASP A 125 31.92 20.92 6.34
N PHE A 126 31.89 20.48 7.61
CA PHE A 126 33.01 20.61 8.54
C PHE A 126 33.98 19.41 8.53
N ASP A 127 33.86 18.49 7.58
CA ASP A 127 34.83 17.40 7.40
C ASP A 127 36.17 17.95 6.84
N LEU A 128 37.09 18.24 7.76
CA LEU A 128 38.42 18.75 7.44
C LEU A 128 39.28 17.73 6.68
N ILE A 129 39.03 16.42 6.86
CA ILE A 129 39.75 15.36 6.14
C ILE A 129 39.39 15.43 4.67
N TYR A 130 38.10 15.60 4.36
CA TYR A 130 37.65 15.76 2.97
C TYR A 130 38.15 17.06 2.33
N SER A 131 38.29 18.12 3.14
CA SER A 131 38.79 19.42 2.66
C SER A 131 40.29 19.39 2.35
N ASN A 132 41.08 18.58 3.07
CA ASN A 132 42.53 18.45 2.91
C ASN A 132 42.97 16.98 2.94
N PRO A 133 42.66 16.18 1.91
CA PRO A 133 42.93 14.75 1.91
C PRO A 133 44.43 14.44 1.94
N GLN A 134 44.79 13.44 2.73
CA GLN A 134 46.13 12.87 2.86
C GLN A 134 46.17 11.44 2.32
N ALA A 135 47.37 10.95 2.02
CA ALA A 135 47.56 9.56 1.61
C ALA A 135 47.04 8.59 2.70
N GLY A 136 46.14 7.68 2.31
CA GLY A 136 45.49 6.75 3.22
C GLY A 136 44.07 7.17 3.65
N ASP A 137 43.66 8.41 3.38
CA ASP A 137 42.29 8.84 3.65
C ASP A 137 41.29 8.15 2.72
N ARG A 138 40.15 7.75 3.27
CA ARG A 138 39.12 7.06 2.51
C ARG A 138 38.25 8.06 1.76
N ILE A 139 38.33 8.00 0.43
CA ILE A 139 37.48 8.76 -0.48
C ILE A 139 36.49 7.80 -1.14
N GLN A 140 35.21 7.90 -0.80
CA GLN A 140 34.18 6.93 -1.23
C GLN A 140 34.12 6.74 -2.75
N LYS A 141 34.30 7.84 -3.51
CA LYS A 141 34.30 7.79 -4.97
C LYS A 141 35.48 6.97 -5.51
N GLU A 142 36.65 7.10 -4.91
CA GLU A 142 37.85 6.33 -5.26
C GLU A 142 37.69 4.87 -4.85
N ASP A 143 37.18 4.62 -3.63
CA ASP A 143 36.84 3.27 -3.16
C ASP A 143 35.88 2.56 -4.13
N ASP A 144 34.82 3.22 -4.58
CA ASP A 144 33.85 2.66 -5.53
C ASP A 144 34.44 2.48 -6.93
N THR A 145 35.33 3.37 -7.36
CA THR A 145 36.04 3.23 -8.65
C THR A 145 36.96 2.03 -8.63
N TYR A 146 37.71 1.86 -7.54
CA TYR A 146 38.59 0.72 -7.34
C TYR A 146 37.78 -0.59 -7.14
N LEU A 147 36.61 -0.52 -6.50
CA LEU A 147 35.67 -1.64 -6.38
C LEU A 147 35.14 -2.11 -7.74
N PHE A 148 34.84 -1.18 -8.66
CA PHE A 148 34.47 -1.54 -10.02
C PHE A 148 35.61 -2.27 -10.73
N LEU A 149 36.83 -1.77 -10.60
CA LEU A 149 38.02 -2.42 -11.17
C LEU A 149 38.23 -3.84 -10.62
N GLU A 150 38.11 -4.03 -9.30
CA GLU A 150 38.19 -5.36 -8.70
C GLU A 150 37.07 -6.28 -9.17
N THR A 151 35.89 -5.74 -9.46
CA THR A 151 34.78 -6.52 -10.04
C THR A 151 35.15 -7.04 -11.43
N LEU A 152 35.83 -6.23 -12.25
CA LEU A 152 36.35 -6.67 -13.55
C LEU A 152 37.36 -7.82 -13.40
N PHE A 153 38.25 -7.75 -12.40
CA PHE A 153 39.24 -8.80 -12.14
C PHE A 153 38.64 -10.06 -11.49
N ALA A 154 37.55 -9.91 -10.73
CA ALA A 154 36.86 -11.02 -10.10
C ALA A 154 36.04 -11.86 -11.09
N SER A 155 35.57 -11.27 -12.20
CA SER A 155 34.83 -11.99 -13.25
C SER A 155 35.77 -12.80 -14.15
N LYS A 156 35.70 -14.13 -14.08
CA LYS A 156 36.55 -15.03 -14.86
C LYS A 156 36.03 -15.34 -16.26
N ASP A 157 34.75 -15.72 -16.37
CA ASP A 157 34.18 -16.20 -17.62
C ASP A 157 33.28 -15.12 -18.25
N GLN A 158 32.44 -14.47 -17.44
CA GLN A 158 31.51 -13.46 -17.93
C GLN A 158 31.19 -12.37 -16.90
N LEU A 159 31.16 -11.13 -17.38
CA LEU A 159 30.68 -9.96 -16.65
C LEU A 159 29.39 -9.45 -17.31
N TYR A 160 28.31 -9.37 -16.53
CA TYR A 160 27.04 -8.79 -16.94
C TYR A 160 26.84 -7.45 -16.23
N ILE A 161 26.52 -6.40 -16.99
CA ILE A 161 26.27 -5.06 -16.43
C ILE A 161 24.89 -4.60 -16.89
N SER A 162 24.03 -4.19 -15.96
CA SER A 162 22.74 -3.56 -16.28
C SER A 162 22.62 -2.15 -15.72
N TYR A 163 21.85 -1.33 -16.42
CA TYR A 163 21.43 -0.01 -15.99
C TYR A 163 20.03 0.28 -16.53
N LYS A 164 19.29 1.18 -15.89
CA LYS A 164 18.00 1.65 -16.41
C LYS A 164 18.26 2.69 -17.51
N GLY A 165 17.95 2.36 -18.76
CA GLY A 165 18.17 3.24 -19.91
C GLY A 165 17.09 4.31 -20.13
N GLN A 166 15.90 4.13 -19.57
CA GLN A 166 14.76 5.04 -19.72
C GLN A 166 13.96 5.14 -18.42
N ASP A 167 13.24 6.26 -18.25
CA ASP A 167 12.28 6.45 -17.17
C ASP A 167 10.90 5.90 -17.53
N GLN A 168 10.34 5.03 -16.69
CA GLN A 168 9.07 4.35 -16.97
C GLN A 168 7.84 5.26 -17.06
N LYS A 169 7.91 6.50 -16.56
CA LYS A 169 6.78 7.45 -16.56
C LYS A 169 6.94 8.55 -17.61
N THR A 170 8.16 9.03 -17.78
CA THR A 170 8.47 10.22 -18.59
C THR A 170 9.15 9.89 -19.91
N ASP A 171 9.54 8.63 -20.11
CA ASP A 171 10.27 8.14 -21.29
C ASP A 171 11.63 8.83 -21.52
N SER A 172 12.10 9.63 -20.56
CA SER A 172 13.38 10.33 -20.66
C SER A 172 14.54 9.35 -20.65
N GLY A 173 15.49 9.52 -21.57
CA GLY A 173 16.73 8.73 -21.62
C GLY A 173 17.58 8.92 -20.36
N ARG A 174 18.21 7.83 -19.91
CA ARG A 174 19.11 7.77 -18.77
C ARG A 174 20.44 7.15 -19.19
N LEU A 175 21.53 7.74 -18.72
CA LEU A 175 22.86 7.27 -19.04
C LEU A 175 23.33 6.20 -18.04
N PRO A 176 24.19 5.27 -18.50
CA PRO A 176 24.91 4.39 -17.59
C PRO A 176 25.95 5.17 -16.78
N SER A 177 26.47 4.55 -15.73
CA SER A 177 27.57 5.07 -14.92
C SER A 177 28.76 5.49 -15.80
N SER A 178 29.42 6.59 -15.43
CA SER A 178 30.65 7.04 -16.10
C SER A 178 31.72 5.95 -16.24
N LEU A 179 31.82 5.02 -15.28
CA LEU A 179 32.78 3.91 -15.34
C LEU A 179 32.40 2.86 -16.39
N VAL A 180 31.11 2.64 -16.61
CA VAL A 180 30.61 1.76 -17.68
C VAL A 180 30.85 2.41 -19.04
N GLN A 181 30.66 3.73 -19.15
CA GLN A 181 30.98 4.48 -20.37
C GLN A 181 32.47 4.37 -20.71
N GLN A 182 33.36 4.61 -19.74
CA GLN A 182 34.81 4.46 -19.91
C GLN A 182 35.21 3.04 -20.28
N LEU A 183 34.61 2.02 -19.65
CA LEU A 183 34.87 0.62 -19.99
C LEU A 183 34.52 0.33 -21.47
N LYS A 184 33.39 0.84 -21.95
CA LYS A 184 32.99 0.69 -23.36
C LYS A 184 33.94 1.39 -24.33
N GLU A 185 34.53 2.51 -23.93
CA GLU A 185 35.50 3.26 -24.75
C GLU A 185 36.87 2.58 -24.83
N VAL A 186 37.32 1.96 -23.73
CA VAL A 186 38.62 1.29 -23.65
C VAL A 186 38.61 -0.07 -24.36
N LEU A 187 37.46 -0.77 -24.34
CA LEU A 187 37.34 -2.08 -24.97
C LEU A 187 37.21 -1.95 -26.50
N PRO A 188 37.91 -2.79 -27.28
CA PRO A 188 37.75 -2.85 -28.73
C PRO A 188 36.29 -3.08 -29.16
N ALA A 189 35.94 -2.52 -30.31
CA ALA A 189 34.62 -2.72 -30.91
C ALA A 189 34.29 -4.23 -31.04
N GLY A 190 33.07 -4.59 -30.64
CA GLY A 190 32.58 -5.98 -30.68
C GLY A 190 32.88 -6.83 -29.44
N GLN A 191 33.68 -6.34 -28.47
CA GLN A 191 33.87 -7.05 -27.19
C GLN A 191 32.72 -6.85 -26.20
N VAL A 192 31.96 -5.76 -26.36
CA VAL A 192 30.80 -5.45 -25.51
C VAL A 192 29.52 -5.61 -26.33
N GLN A 193 28.68 -6.57 -25.93
CA GLN A 193 27.32 -6.71 -26.46
C GLN A 193 26.37 -5.86 -25.61
N THR A 194 25.65 -4.94 -26.25
CA THR A 194 24.63 -4.10 -25.58
C THR A 194 23.25 -4.55 -26.05
N HIS A 195 22.35 -4.82 -25.10
CA HIS A 195 20.96 -5.19 -25.37
C HIS A 195 20.02 -4.19 -24.71
N GLU A 196 19.07 -3.67 -25.48
CA GLU A 196 17.99 -2.83 -24.97
C GLU A 196 16.78 -3.70 -24.64
N HIS A 197 16.51 -3.91 -23.34
CA HIS A 197 15.39 -4.74 -22.89
C HIS A 197 14.06 -3.98 -23.02
N SER A 198 13.00 -4.72 -23.35
CA SER A 198 11.64 -4.17 -23.42
C SER A 198 11.08 -3.89 -22.02
N LEU A 199 10.14 -2.93 -21.93
CA LEU A 199 9.50 -2.55 -20.67
C LEU A 199 8.73 -3.72 -20.02
N HIS A 200 8.10 -4.56 -20.83
CA HIS A 200 7.29 -5.67 -20.36
C HIS A 200 7.96 -7.02 -20.62
N ALA A 201 7.91 -7.90 -19.62
CA ALA A 201 8.49 -9.25 -19.71
C ALA A 201 7.81 -10.14 -20.76
N PHE A 202 6.54 -9.87 -21.08
CA PHE A 202 5.75 -10.55 -22.11
C PHE A 202 5.87 -9.91 -23.50
N SER A 203 6.87 -9.06 -23.73
CA SER A 203 7.12 -8.52 -25.07
C SER A 203 7.40 -9.66 -26.05
N SER A 204 6.73 -9.64 -27.20
CA SER A 204 6.93 -10.60 -28.29
C SER A 204 8.37 -10.66 -28.80
N SER A 205 9.17 -9.63 -28.52
CA SER A 205 10.60 -9.55 -28.84
C SER A 205 11.45 -10.61 -28.12
N TYR A 206 10.98 -11.16 -26.99
CA TYR A 206 11.66 -12.21 -26.24
C TYR A 206 11.35 -13.65 -26.69
N PHE A 207 10.33 -13.84 -27.55
CA PHE A 207 9.80 -15.18 -27.84
C PHE A 207 9.52 -15.45 -29.32
N ILE A 208 9.07 -14.44 -30.07
CA ILE A 208 8.55 -14.61 -31.44
C ILE A 208 9.51 -13.98 -32.45
N ASN A 209 9.84 -12.70 -32.22
CA ASN A 209 10.70 -11.97 -33.15
C ASN A 209 12.19 -12.20 -32.88
N GLU A 210 12.53 -12.84 -31.74
CA GLU A 210 13.88 -13.17 -31.28
C GLU A 210 14.90 -12.01 -31.42
N LYS A 211 14.42 -10.76 -31.34
CA LYS A 211 15.25 -9.55 -31.40
C LYS A 211 16.07 -9.36 -30.12
N LEU A 212 15.57 -9.91 -29.02
CA LEU A 212 16.20 -9.85 -27.70
C LEU A 212 16.58 -11.26 -27.23
N LEU A 213 17.39 -11.32 -26.17
CA LEU A 213 17.76 -12.58 -25.53
C LEU A 213 16.50 -13.37 -25.14
N PRO A 214 16.40 -14.66 -25.50
CA PRO A 214 15.19 -15.43 -25.29
C PRO A 214 14.86 -15.52 -23.80
N SER A 215 13.59 -15.29 -23.46
CA SER A 215 13.08 -15.53 -22.12
C SER A 215 12.66 -16.99 -21.97
N PHE A 216 12.89 -17.55 -20.79
CA PHE A 216 12.56 -18.94 -20.45
C PHE A 216 11.28 -19.08 -19.62
N SER A 217 10.55 -17.97 -19.39
CA SER A 217 9.29 -18.00 -18.65
C SER A 217 8.14 -18.46 -19.56
N ALA A 218 7.53 -19.59 -19.20
CA ALA A 218 6.39 -20.16 -19.92
C ALA A 218 5.17 -19.23 -19.86
N ASP A 219 4.85 -18.70 -18.68
CA ASP A 219 3.68 -17.83 -18.46
C ASP A 219 3.74 -16.56 -19.33
N THR A 220 4.90 -15.91 -19.37
CA THR A 220 5.07 -14.70 -20.19
C THR A 220 5.08 -14.98 -21.69
N LYS A 221 5.52 -16.18 -22.09
CA LYS A 221 5.42 -16.65 -23.49
C LYS A 221 3.96 -16.82 -23.92
N GLU A 222 3.13 -17.43 -23.07
CA GLU A 222 1.70 -17.61 -23.34
C GLU A 222 0.99 -16.26 -23.50
N ILE A 223 1.25 -15.31 -22.59
CA ILE A 223 0.73 -13.95 -22.69
C ILE A 223 1.18 -13.27 -23.99
N ALA A 224 2.46 -13.36 -24.32
CA ALA A 224 3.01 -12.77 -25.55
C ALA A 224 2.35 -13.35 -26.81
N GLN A 225 2.09 -14.66 -26.82
CA GLN A 225 1.39 -15.34 -27.92
C GLN A 225 -0.06 -14.87 -28.01
N ASN A 226 -0.79 -14.84 -26.89
CA ASN A 226 -2.19 -14.40 -26.85
C ASN A 226 -2.34 -12.94 -27.28
N LEU A 227 -1.44 -12.04 -26.89
CA LEU A 227 -1.50 -10.64 -27.35
C LEU A 227 -1.29 -10.49 -28.86
N VAL A 228 -0.51 -11.40 -29.47
CA VAL A 228 -0.30 -11.39 -30.93
C VAL A 228 -1.46 -12.08 -31.67
N THR A 229 -2.03 -13.15 -31.12
CA THR A 229 -3.10 -13.93 -31.76
C THR A 229 -4.50 -13.38 -31.50
N GLN A 230 -4.76 -12.87 -30.30
CA GLN A 230 -6.04 -12.31 -29.86
C GLN A 230 -6.13 -10.79 -30.07
N ALA A 231 -5.46 -10.25 -31.09
CA ALA A 231 -5.70 -8.87 -31.55
C ALA A 231 -7.11 -8.67 -32.19
N GLY A 232 -8.08 -9.53 -31.84
CA GLY A 232 -9.48 -9.51 -32.24
C GLY A 232 -10.37 -9.09 -31.07
N SER A 233 -11.61 -8.69 -31.38
CA SER A 233 -12.49 -7.98 -30.45
C SER A 233 -12.69 -8.73 -29.14
N GLU A 234 -12.68 -7.99 -28.03
CA GLU A 234 -13.07 -8.53 -26.73
C GLU A 234 -14.47 -9.17 -26.83
N PRO A 235 -14.69 -10.34 -26.19
CA PRO A 235 -16.02 -10.94 -26.18
C PRO A 235 -17.01 -9.99 -25.51
N LEU A 236 -18.22 -9.90 -26.05
CA LEU A 236 -19.29 -9.16 -25.40
C LEU A 236 -19.62 -9.81 -24.06
N PHE A 237 -19.83 -8.99 -23.03
CA PHE A 237 -20.23 -9.49 -21.71
C PHE A 237 -21.59 -10.21 -21.77
N ILE A 238 -22.52 -9.72 -22.58
CA ILE A 238 -23.79 -10.36 -22.90
C ILE A 238 -23.72 -10.81 -24.36
N ALA A 239 -23.51 -12.10 -24.57
CA ALA A 239 -23.52 -12.75 -25.87
C ALA A 239 -24.81 -13.59 -26.06
N ASP A 240 -25.00 -14.19 -27.23
CA ASP A 240 -26.20 -14.97 -27.54
C ASP A 240 -26.35 -16.22 -26.64
N ASP A 241 -25.24 -16.72 -26.10
CA ASP A 241 -25.16 -17.83 -25.13
C ASP A 241 -25.16 -17.37 -23.67
N PHE A 242 -25.43 -16.08 -23.41
CA PHE A 242 -25.60 -15.59 -22.05
C PHE A 242 -26.73 -16.34 -21.37
N ILE A 243 -26.61 -16.49 -20.04
CA ILE A 243 -27.58 -17.21 -19.21
C ILE A 243 -28.98 -16.65 -19.54
N GLN A 244 -29.92 -17.56 -19.87
CA GLN A 244 -31.31 -17.21 -20.16
C GLN A 244 -32.19 -17.55 -18.95
N PRO A 245 -33.08 -16.64 -18.51
CA PRO A 245 -33.95 -16.91 -17.37
C PRO A 245 -35.01 -17.94 -17.75
N ASP A 246 -35.28 -18.88 -16.85
CA ASP A 246 -36.37 -19.84 -17.01
C ASP A 246 -37.67 -19.20 -16.49
N LEU A 247 -38.42 -18.57 -17.39
CA LEU A 247 -39.66 -17.87 -17.07
C LEU A 247 -40.76 -18.81 -16.55
N ASN A 248 -40.65 -20.13 -16.75
CA ASN A 248 -41.66 -21.10 -16.32
C ASN A 248 -41.54 -21.49 -14.83
N LYS A 249 -40.60 -20.90 -14.09
CA LYS A 249 -40.37 -21.18 -12.67
C LYS A 249 -40.81 -20.06 -11.74
N VAL A 250 -41.48 -19.04 -12.29
CA VAL A 250 -41.85 -17.84 -11.55
C VAL A 250 -43.37 -17.77 -11.52
N ASP A 251 -43.96 -18.30 -10.45
CA ASP A 251 -45.41 -18.25 -10.23
C ASP A 251 -45.80 -17.01 -9.39
N GLN A 252 -44.89 -16.50 -8.55
CA GLN A 252 -45.10 -15.35 -7.68
C GLN A 252 -43.87 -14.44 -7.66
N ILE A 253 -44.06 -13.12 -7.69
CA ILE A 253 -43.00 -12.10 -7.58
C ILE A 253 -43.36 -11.13 -6.46
N ALA A 254 -42.45 -10.93 -5.50
CA ALA A 254 -42.72 -9.97 -4.44
C ALA A 254 -42.64 -8.52 -4.98
N VAL A 255 -43.53 -7.62 -4.53
CA VAL A 255 -43.48 -6.18 -4.87
C VAL A 255 -42.07 -5.58 -4.65
N GLN A 256 -41.36 -6.01 -3.61
CA GLN A 256 -40.00 -5.55 -3.33
C GLN A 256 -39.00 -5.93 -4.43
N GLU A 257 -39.18 -7.06 -5.12
CA GLU A 257 -38.34 -7.47 -6.25
C GLU A 257 -38.56 -6.56 -7.45
N VAL A 258 -39.82 -6.18 -7.73
CA VAL A 258 -40.17 -5.24 -8.79
C VAL A 258 -39.57 -3.85 -8.50
N ILE A 259 -39.75 -3.36 -7.27
CA ILE A 259 -39.14 -2.09 -6.83
C ILE A 259 -37.61 -2.17 -6.98
N GLY A 260 -36.99 -3.25 -6.52
CA GLY A 260 -35.54 -3.46 -6.61
C GLY A 260 -35.04 -3.46 -8.05
N TYR A 261 -35.75 -4.14 -8.96
CA TYR A 261 -35.43 -4.18 -10.38
C TYR A 261 -35.52 -2.80 -11.02
N TYR A 262 -36.64 -2.10 -10.89
CA TYR A 262 -36.82 -0.79 -11.53
C TYR A 262 -36.00 0.33 -10.87
N SER A 263 -35.58 0.16 -9.61
CA SER A 263 -34.66 1.10 -8.94
C SER A 263 -33.25 1.04 -9.54
N ASN A 264 -32.77 -0.17 -9.91
CA ASN A 264 -31.48 -0.35 -10.58
C ASN A 264 -31.42 -1.73 -11.27
N CYS A 265 -31.84 -1.79 -12.55
CA CYS A 265 -31.95 -3.05 -13.29
C CYS A 265 -30.60 -3.78 -13.41
N SER A 266 -29.50 -3.04 -13.63
CA SER A 266 -28.16 -3.62 -13.79
C SER A 266 -27.65 -4.22 -12.49
N LYS A 267 -27.83 -3.53 -11.36
CA LYS A 267 -27.48 -4.06 -10.03
C LYS A 267 -28.31 -5.28 -9.69
N TYR A 268 -29.61 -5.23 -9.95
CA TYR A 268 -30.52 -6.36 -9.74
C TYR A 268 -30.08 -7.59 -10.54
N MET A 269 -29.76 -7.42 -11.82
CA MET A 269 -29.24 -8.49 -12.67
C MET A 269 -27.93 -9.06 -12.10
N VAL A 270 -26.97 -8.22 -11.72
CA VAL A 270 -25.69 -8.70 -11.18
C VAL A 270 -25.87 -9.45 -9.85
N GLN A 271 -26.73 -8.95 -8.95
CA GLN A 271 -26.90 -9.51 -7.61
C GLN A 271 -27.81 -10.73 -7.56
N ASN A 272 -28.94 -10.69 -8.26
CA ASN A 272 -29.96 -11.74 -8.20
C ASN A 272 -29.83 -12.74 -9.34
N TYR A 273 -29.43 -12.28 -10.54
CA TYR A 273 -29.31 -13.15 -11.70
C TYR A 273 -27.92 -13.78 -11.84
N LEU A 274 -26.86 -12.99 -11.67
CA LEU A 274 -25.47 -13.48 -11.70
C LEU A 274 -24.97 -13.92 -10.32
N THR A 275 -25.74 -13.69 -9.25
CA THR A 275 -25.37 -14.00 -7.85
C THR A 275 -24.06 -13.35 -7.40
N VAL A 276 -23.65 -12.27 -8.05
CA VAL A 276 -22.47 -11.48 -7.73
C VAL A 276 -22.87 -10.42 -6.71
N SER A 277 -22.50 -10.65 -5.45
CA SER A 277 -22.67 -9.68 -4.38
C SER A 277 -21.47 -8.75 -4.31
N ASP A 278 -21.74 -7.45 -4.24
CA ASP A 278 -20.71 -6.45 -3.97
C ASP A 278 -20.36 -6.55 -2.47
N ARG A 279 -19.31 -7.30 -2.15
CA ARG A 279 -18.85 -7.51 -0.76
C ARG A 279 -17.83 -6.46 -0.33
N LEU A 280 -17.51 -5.51 -1.20
CA LEU A 280 -16.55 -4.45 -0.91
C LEU A 280 -17.27 -3.29 -0.20
N PHE A 281 -17.76 -3.54 1.01
CA PHE A 281 -17.99 -2.45 1.96
C PHE A 281 -16.62 -1.95 2.45
N MET A 282 -15.98 -1.11 1.65
CA MET A 282 -14.89 -0.28 2.13
C MET A 282 -15.52 0.82 2.97
N ASN A 283 -15.89 0.49 4.21
CA ASN A 283 -16.07 1.51 5.24
C ASN A 283 -14.66 2.04 5.54
N GLU A 284 -14.16 2.94 4.70
CA GLU A 284 -12.96 3.69 5.01
C GLU A 284 -13.22 4.42 6.32
N VAL A 285 -12.44 4.07 7.35
CA VAL A 285 -12.48 4.79 8.60
C VAL A 285 -11.94 6.18 8.31
N GLU A 286 -12.79 7.19 8.43
CA GLU A 286 -12.36 8.56 8.23
C GLU A 286 -11.40 8.95 9.37
N ASP A 287 -10.17 9.30 9.00
CA ASP A 287 -9.15 9.81 9.94
C ASP A 287 -9.46 11.24 10.46
N ARG A 288 -10.66 11.76 10.20
CA ARG A 288 -11.08 13.12 10.54
C ARG A 288 -12.45 13.10 11.21
N GLU A 289 -12.59 13.97 12.21
CA GLU A 289 -13.89 14.28 12.78
C GLU A 289 -14.82 14.88 11.71
N SER A 290 -16.08 14.43 11.69
CA SER A 290 -17.09 14.96 10.78
C SER A 290 -17.46 16.39 11.15
N PHE A 291 -17.26 17.33 10.22
CA PHE A 291 -17.61 18.75 10.41
C PHE A 291 -18.97 19.13 9.78
N GLY A 292 -19.61 18.19 9.11
CA GLY A 292 -20.85 18.37 8.37
C GLY A 292 -21.33 17.00 7.86
N LEU A 293 -22.62 16.91 7.57
CA LEU A 293 -23.19 15.68 7.04
C LEU A 293 -22.98 15.60 5.53
N ASP A 294 -22.59 14.42 5.07
CA ASP A 294 -22.59 14.05 3.67
C ASP A 294 -24.03 13.74 3.19
N GLY A 295 -24.17 13.28 1.96
CA GLY A 295 -25.49 12.98 1.38
C GLY A 295 -26.23 11.89 2.16
N LEU A 296 -25.53 10.81 2.54
CA LEU A 296 -26.13 9.68 3.25
C LEU A 296 -26.46 10.04 4.70
N GLY A 297 -25.54 10.69 5.42
CA GLY A 297 -25.79 11.14 6.79
C GLY A 297 -26.92 12.17 6.87
N SER A 298 -27.04 13.05 5.88
CA SER A 298 -28.18 14.00 5.80
C SER A 298 -29.51 13.28 5.59
N TYR A 299 -29.53 12.23 4.76
CA TYR A 299 -30.71 11.39 4.55
C TYR A 299 -31.08 10.64 5.84
N GLN A 300 -30.13 9.95 6.48
CA GLN A 300 -30.34 9.22 7.73
C GLN A 300 -30.87 10.11 8.85
N LEU A 301 -30.33 11.33 8.98
CA LEU A 301 -30.85 12.31 9.94
C LEU A 301 -32.29 12.71 9.60
N SER A 302 -32.60 12.96 8.33
CA SER A 302 -33.95 13.37 7.91
C SER A 302 -34.98 12.27 8.17
N ASP A 303 -34.62 11.03 7.87
CA ASP A 303 -35.43 9.82 8.09
C ASP A 303 -35.71 9.62 9.59
N PHE A 304 -34.66 9.64 10.42
CA PHE A 304 -34.76 9.60 11.88
C PHE A 304 -35.68 10.70 12.45
N LEU A 305 -35.55 11.94 11.96
CA LEU A 305 -36.35 13.06 12.41
C LEU A 305 -37.82 12.91 12.01
N LEU A 306 -38.10 12.39 10.81
CA LEU A 306 -39.46 12.18 10.31
C LEU A 306 -40.19 11.11 11.14
N GLU A 307 -39.52 9.99 11.41
CA GLU A 307 -40.06 8.93 12.28
C GLU A 307 -40.30 9.46 13.69
N SER A 308 -39.33 10.20 14.25
CA SER A 308 -39.42 10.74 15.60
C SER A 308 -40.52 11.78 15.78
N LEU A 309 -40.74 12.64 14.78
CA LEU A 309 -41.86 13.60 14.76
C LEU A 309 -43.22 12.92 14.60
N SER A 310 -43.28 11.77 13.94
CA SER A 310 -44.51 10.96 13.82
C SER A 310 -44.83 10.25 15.14
N ALA A 311 -43.82 9.86 15.91
CA ALA A 311 -43.95 9.30 17.25
C ALA A 311 -44.16 10.36 18.37
N ASN A 312 -44.26 11.66 18.02
CA ASN A 312 -44.44 12.78 18.95
C ASN A 312 -43.31 12.97 19.98
N HIS A 313 -42.06 12.62 19.62
CA HIS A 313 -40.91 12.92 20.48
C HIS A 313 -40.64 14.43 20.56
N SER A 314 -40.15 14.87 21.72
CA SER A 314 -39.78 16.27 21.91
C SER A 314 -38.47 16.60 21.18
N ARG A 315 -38.29 17.89 20.87
CA ARG A 315 -37.05 18.40 20.26
C ARG A 315 -35.79 18.06 21.07
N GLU A 316 -35.90 18.10 22.40
CA GLU A 316 -34.76 17.83 23.29
C GLU A 316 -34.35 16.36 23.26
N GLU A 317 -35.32 15.43 23.26
CA GLU A 317 -35.06 13.99 23.16
C GLU A 317 -34.42 13.62 21.82
N MET A 318 -34.95 14.17 20.71
CA MET A 318 -34.40 13.94 19.36
C MET A 318 -32.96 14.45 19.23
N LEU A 319 -32.66 15.62 19.79
CA LEU A 319 -31.34 16.21 19.74
C LEU A 319 -30.32 15.43 20.58
N ASP A 320 -30.71 14.95 21.76
CA ASP A 320 -29.85 14.16 22.64
C ASP A 320 -29.49 12.80 22.02
N TYR A 321 -30.47 12.14 21.39
CA TYR A 321 -30.24 10.91 20.64
C TYR A 321 -29.33 11.13 19.44
N ALA A 322 -29.59 12.16 18.63
CA ALA A 322 -28.79 12.45 17.43
C ALA A 322 -27.30 12.68 17.75
N ARG A 323 -26.99 13.30 18.91
CA ARG A 323 -25.61 13.45 19.40
C ARG A 323 -25.01 12.11 19.83
N SER A 324 -25.74 11.36 20.66
CA SER A 324 -25.25 10.12 21.25
C SER A 324 -25.02 9.03 20.20
N ALA A 325 -25.81 9.01 19.14
CA ALA A 325 -25.70 8.10 18.00
C ALA A 325 -24.72 8.58 16.91
N ALA A 326 -24.06 9.74 17.10
CA ALA A 326 -23.20 10.38 16.10
C ALA A 326 -23.87 10.63 14.73
N LEU A 327 -25.19 10.89 14.73
CA LEU A 327 -25.96 11.25 13.53
C LEU A 327 -25.74 12.71 13.11
N ILE A 328 -25.15 13.53 13.98
CA ILE A 328 -24.77 14.91 13.70
C ILE A 328 -23.33 15.17 14.18
N PRO A 329 -22.63 16.14 13.57
CA PRO A 329 -21.35 16.62 14.07
C PRO A 329 -21.42 17.09 15.53
N ASP A 330 -20.28 17.12 16.21
CA ASP A 330 -20.23 17.61 17.58
C ASP A 330 -20.52 19.13 17.70
N LYS A 331 -21.02 19.51 18.88
CA LYS A 331 -21.21 20.91 19.33
C LYS A 331 -22.20 21.71 18.47
N LEU A 332 -22.04 23.04 18.48
CA LEU A 332 -22.94 24.02 17.86
C LEU A 332 -23.15 23.81 16.34
N LYS A 333 -22.19 23.20 15.65
CA LYS A 333 -22.33 22.94 14.21
C LYS A 333 -23.37 21.84 13.97
N GLY A 334 -23.32 20.74 14.72
CA GLY A 334 -24.34 19.70 14.65
C GLY A 334 -25.71 20.21 15.05
N GLU A 335 -25.81 21.00 16.11
CA GLU A 335 -27.08 21.63 16.51
C GLU A 335 -27.69 22.46 15.37
N LYS A 336 -26.89 23.27 14.68
CA LYS A 336 -27.40 24.07 13.55
C LYS A 336 -27.87 23.20 12.38
N VAL A 337 -27.14 22.12 12.09
CA VAL A 337 -27.56 21.16 11.05
C VAL A 337 -28.86 20.49 11.46
N PHE A 338 -28.95 20.01 12.71
CA PHE A 338 -30.16 19.42 13.28
C PHE A 338 -31.35 20.38 13.19
N GLU A 339 -31.22 21.63 13.64
CA GLU A 339 -32.31 22.61 13.58
C GLU A 339 -32.77 22.90 12.15
N LYS A 340 -31.82 23.02 11.23
CA LYS A 340 -32.12 23.24 9.81
C LYS A 340 -32.90 22.05 9.24
N THR A 341 -32.42 20.83 9.46
CA THR A 341 -33.06 19.61 8.97
C THR A 341 -34.43 19.41 9.64
N LEU A 342 -34.53 19.64 10.95
CA LEU A 342 -35.80 19.56 11.68
C LEU A 342 -36.85 20.51 11.12
N HIS A 343 -36.46 21.74 10.76
CA HIS A 343 -37.37 22.68 10.13
C HIS A 343 -37.87 22.18 8.77
N GLN A 344 -36.97 21.66 7.91
CA GLN A 344 -37.33 21.11 6.61
C GLN A 344 -38.23 19.87 6.71
N VAL A 345 -37.95 18.98 7.66
CA VAL A 345 -38.76 17.77 7.89
C VAL A 345 -40.12 18.13 8.48
N LYS A 346 -40.23 19.18 9.30
CA LYS A 346 -41.53 19.69 9.78
C LYS A 346 -42.38 20.24 8.63
N GLU A 347 -41.81 21.06 7.75
CA GLU A 347 -42.52 21.57 6.56
C GLU A 347 -43.01 20.42 5.67
N LEU A 348 -42.18 19.38 5.49
CA LEU A 348 -42.56 18.17 4.77
C LEU A 348 -43.72 17.44 5.47
N LYS A 349 -43.65 17.28 6.79
CA LYS A 349 -44.70 16.62 7.58
C LYS A 349 -46.03 17.37 7.50
N GLU A 350 -46.02 18.69 7.66
CA GLU A 350 -47.21 19.55 7.53
C GLU A 350 -47.83 19.39 6.13
N THR A 351 -47.00 19.39 5.08
CA THR A 351 -47.47 19.17 3.70
C THR A 351 -48.09 17.78 3.51
N ILE A 352 -47.52 16.74 4.14
CA ILE A 352 -48.07 15.39 4.10
C ILE A 352 -49.41 15.34 4.86
N GLU A 353 -49.49 15.94 6.05
CA GLU A 353 -50.71 16.01 6.86
C GLU A 353 -51.84 16.75 6.13
N ASP A 354 -51.54 17.82 5.39
CA ASP A 354 -52.52 18.56 4.58
C ASP A 354 -53.06 17.75 3.39
N LEU A 355 -52.25 16.84 2.84
CA LEU A 355 -52.58 16.02 1.67
C LEU A 355 -53.10 14.62 2.01
N SER A 356 -52.99 14.21 3.27
CA SER A 356 -53.40 12.88 3.73
C SER A 356 -54.62 12.96 4.64
N SER A 357 -55.45 11.91 4.63
CA SER A 357 -56.47 11.71 5.64
C SER A 357 -55.87 10.93 6.81
N ASP A 358 -56.39 11.14 8.03
CA ASP A 358 -56.00 10.39 9.25
C ASP A 358 -56.26 8.87 9.18
N GLN A 359 -56.67 8.33 8.03
CA GLN A 359 -56.96 6.92 7.83
C GLN A 359 -55.84 6.27 7.03
N SER A 360 -54.92 5.62 7.75
CA SER A 360 -54.01 4.65 7.14
C SER A 360 -54.79 3.39 6.77
N ALA A 361 -54.80 3.05 5.48
CA ALA A 361 -55.38 1.82 4.98
C ALA A 361 -54.26 0.90 4.50
N HIS A 362 -54.20 -0.30 5.07
CA HIS A 362 -53.43 -1.38 4.46
C HIS A 362 -54.25 -1.92 3.29
N VAL A 363 -53.73 -1.79 2.08
CA VAL A 363 -54.36 -2.35 0.87
C VAL A 363 -53.45 -3.47 0.40
N ASP A 364 -53.95 -4.70 0.48
CA ASP A 364 -53.29 -5.82 -0.17
C ASP A 364 -53.44 -5.62 -1.68
N ILE A 365 -52.30 -5.52 -2.37
CA ILE A 365 -52.25 -5.41 -3.82
C ILE A 365 -52.03 -6.83 -4.32
N GLU A 366 -53.09 -7.47 -4.81
CA GLU A 366 -53.01 -8.73 -5.54
C GLU A 366 -53.17 -8.42 -7.04
N LEU A 367 -52.12 -8.62 -7.82
CA LEU A 367 -52.14 -8.38 -9.27
C LEU A 367 -51.68 -9.64 -10.01
N GLU A 368 -52.48 -10.11 -10.96
CA GLU A 368 -52.09 -11.20 -11.87
C GLU A 368 -51.72 -10.60 -13.23
N ILE A 369 -50.47 -10.81 -13.66
CA ILE A 369 -49.96 -10.36 -14.96
C ILE A 369 -49.40 -11.58 -15.70
N GLU A 370 -50.01 -11.92 -16.83
CA GLU A 370 -49.58 -13.04 -17.69
C GLU A 370 -49.40 -14.39 -16.95
N GLY A 371 -50.21 -14.63 -15.91
CA GLY A 371 -50.18 -15.86 -15.10
C GLY A 371 -49.20 -15.84 -13.93
N VAL A 372 -48.59 -14.69 -13.63
CA VAL A 372 -47.72 -14.46 -12.47
C VAL A 372 -48.45 -13.59 -11.46
N GLU A 373 -48.49 -14.02 -10.19
CA GLU A 373 -49.04 -13.24 -9.08
C GLU A 373 -47.98 -12.28 -8.50
N LEU A 374 -48.38 -11.03 -8.24
CA LEU A 374 -47.56 -9.98 -7.62
C LEU A 374 -48.11 -9.55 -6.27
#